data_AF-A0A7Y2TAP8-F1
#
_entry.id   AF-A0A7Y2TAP8-F1
#
_cell.length_a   1.000
_cell.length_b   1.000
_cell.length_c   1.000
_cell.angle_alpha   90.00
_cell.angle_beta   90.00
_cell.angle_gamma   90.00
#
_symmetry.space_group_name_H-M   'P 1'
#
loop_
_entity.id
_entity.type
_entity.pdbx_description
1 polymer ?
#
loop_
_entity_poly.entity_id
_entity_poly.type
_entity_poly.pdbx_seq_one_letter_code
_entity_poly.pdbx_strand_id
1 'polypeptide(L)'
;MDQQNLPGTVTNDVSVGEWIITILITALPLVGLIMLFVWAFGDGAPPSKKNWAIATLIWYAIMIVLLIVFFGVFFSIISSMFGEFNTYS
;
A
#
# COMPACT_ATOMS: atom_id res chain seq x y z
N MET A 1 15.85 27.31 -17.13
CA MET A 1 16.17 27.87 -15.80
C MET A 1 16.31 26.68 -14.88
N ASP A 2 17.54 26.22 -14.67
CA ASP A 2 17.82 24.99 -13.93
C ASP A 2 17.71 25.31 -12.44
N GLN A 3 16.64 24.82 -11.79
CA GLN A 3 16.31 25.10 -10.39
C GLN A 3 17.34 24.52 -9.38
N GLN A 4 18.45 23.96 -9.85
CA GLN A 4 19.52 23.36 -9.04
C GLN A 4 20.56 24.35 -8.49
N ASN A 5 20.50 25.64 -8.83
CA ASN A 5 21.51 26.64 -8.44
C ASN A 5 20.99 27.75 -7.50
N LEU A 6 19.93 27.50 -6.74
CA LEU A 6 19.48 28.42 -5.69
C LEU A 6 20.25 28.12 -4.38
N PRO A 7 20.98 29.10 -3.80
CA PRO A 7 21.61 28.92 -2.50
C PRO A 7 20.53 28.73 -1.43
N GLY A 8 20.27 27.48 -1.05
CA GLY A 8 19.32 27.10 0.00
C GLY A 8 18.41 25.90 -0.30
N THR A 9 18.43 25.32 -1.51
CA THR A 9 17.56 24.18 -1.84
C THR A 9 18.33 22.86 -1.78
N VAL A 10 18.42 22.25 -0.60
CA VAL A 10 18.79 20.83 -0.50
C VAL A 10 17.63 20.03 -1.08
N THR A 11 17.74 19.56 -2.32
CA THR A 11 16.72 18.67 -2.87
C THR A 11 16.81 17.34 -2.12
N ASN A 12 15.80 17.04 -1.31
CA ASN A 12 15.70 15.76 -0.59
C ASN A 12 15.20 14.66 -1.54
N ASP A 13 15.86 14.56 -2.68
CA ASP A 13 15.50 13.62 -3.73
C ASP A 13 15.97 12.22 -3.34
N VAL A 14 15.04 11.28 -3.40
CA VAL A 14 15.31 9.87 -3.13
C VAL A 14 15.98 9.29 -4.37
N SER A 15 17.22 8.83 -4.23
CA SER A 15 17.97 8.22 -5.34
C SER A 15 17.33 6.90 -5.80
N VAL A 16 17.66 6.46 -7.02
CA VAL A 16 17.19 5.16 -7.55
C VAL A 16 17.64 3.99 -6.67
N GLY A 17 18.87 4.03 -6.14
CA GLY A 17 19.38 3.00 -5.23
C GLY A 17 18.56 2.91 -3.93
N GLU A 18 18.17 4.05 -3.39
CA GLU A 18 17.32 4.14 -2.20
C GLU A 18 15.91 3.59 -2.47
N TRP A 19 15.37 3.81 -3.67
CA TRP A 19 14.10 3.20 -4.10
C TRP A 19 14.20 1.68 -4.24
N ILE A 20 15.31 1.16 -4.77
CA ILE A 20 15.52 -0.30 -4.88
C ILE A 20 15.51 -0.94 -3.48
N ILE A 21 16.21 -0.36 -2.51
CA ILE A 21 16.21 -0.85 -1.12
C ILE A 21 14.81 -0.75 -0.52
N THR A 22 14.12 0.37 -0.76
CA THR A 22 12.74 0.59 -0.28
C THR A 22 11.81 -0.52 -0.80
N ILE A 23 11.86 -0.82 -2.10
CA ILE A 23 11.05 -1.86 -2.74
C ILE A 23 11.42 -3.25 -2.19
N LEU A 24 12.71 -3.54 -2.01
CA LEU A 24 13.20 -4.81 -1.45
C LEU A 24 12.67 -5.04 -0.02
N ILE A 25 12.66 -4.00 0.82
CA ILE A 25 12.10 -4.07 2.17
C ILE A 25 10.60 -4.31 2.11
N THR A 26 9.88 -3.61 1.22
CA THR A 26 8.43 -3.78 1.09
C THR A 26 7.99 -5.10 0.46
N ALA A 27 8.89 -5.81 -0.22
CA ALA A 27 8.62 -7.15 -0.75
C ALA A 27 8.42 -8.18 0.37
N LEU A 28 8.97 -7.93 1.57
CA LEU A 28 8.71 -8.75 2.74
C LEU A 28 7.36 -8.34 3.35
N PRO A 29 6.38 -9.26 3.51
CA PRO A 29 5.02 -8.88 3.88
C PRO A 29 4.91 -8.23 5.27
N LEU A 30 5.57 -8.81 6.28
CA LEU A 30 5.50 -8.28 7.65
C LEU A 30 6.38 -7.05 7.83
N VAL A 31 7.65 -7.13 7.41
CA VAL A 31 8.62 -6.04 7.55
C VAL A 31 8.22 -4.85 6.69
N GLY A 32 7.78 -5.11 5.46
CA GLY A 32 7.29 -4.10 4.53
C GLY A 32 6.10 -3.32 5.08
N LEU A 33 5.13 -4.02 5.66
CA LEU A 33 3.98 -3.38 6.28
C LEU A 33 4.42 -2.47 7.44
N ILE A 34 5.25 -2.96 8.36
CA ILE A 34 5.77 -2.16 9.48
C ILE A 34 6.53 -0.93 8.98
N MET A 35 7.40 -1.09 7.98
CA MET A 35 8.18 0.01 7.43
C MET A 35 7.33 1.07 6.74
N LEU A 36 6.21 0.68 6.11
CA LEU A 36 5.23 1.66 5.59
C LEU A 36 4.66 2.54 6.71
N PHE A 37 4.33 1.98 7.88
CA PHE A 37 3.89 2.78 9.03
C PHE A 37 5.01 3.70 9.54
N VAL A 38 6.24 3.17 9.65
CA VAL A 38 7.41 3.96 10.10
C VAL A 38 7.67 5.13 9.15
N TRP A 39 7.60 4.94 7.84
CA TRP A 39 7.80 6.01 6.86
C TRP A 39 6.62 6.96 6.75
N ALA A 40 5.39 6.48 6.89
CA ALA A 40 4.18 7.30 6.80
C ALA A 40 4.02 8.22 8.02
N PHE A 41 4.33 7.74 9.22
CA PHE A 41 4.07 8.46 10.47
C PHE A 41 5.34 8.92 11.19
N GLY A 42 6.52 8.46 10.78
CA GLY A 42 7.79 8.91 11.33
C GLY A 42 8.28 10.24 10.75
N ASP A 43 9.26 10.83 11.44
CA ASP A 43 9.90 12.10 11.08
C ASP A 43 11.25 11.93 10.34
N GLY A 44 11.73 10.69 10.18
CA GLY A 44 13.04 10.40 9.58
C GLY A 44 13.04 10.08 8.07
N ALA A 45 11.87 10.03 7.42
CA ALA A 45 11.76 9.65 6.01
C ALA A 45 11.77 10.88 5.07
N PRO A 46 12.42 10.80 3.90
CA PRO A 46 12.33 11.84 2.87
C PRO A 46 10.86 12.14 2.50
N PRO A 47 10.50 13.40 2.18
CA PRO A 47 9.10 13.77 1.92
C PRO A 47 8.41 12.93 0.85
N SER A 48 9.12 12.59 -0.24
CA SER A 48 8.60 11.75 -1.32
C SER A 48 8.34 10.30 -0.87
N LYS A 49 9.22 9.73 -0.03
CA LYS A 49 9.06 8.38 0.53
C LYS A 49 7.90 8.33 1.53
N LYS A 50 7.75 9.36 2.37
CA LYS A 50 6.62 9.50 3.30
C LYS A 50 5.28 9.55 2.56
N ASN A 51 5.17 10.39 1.53
CA ASN A 51 3.94 10.49 0.73
C ASN A 51 3.62 9.18 0.00
N TRP A 52 4.63 8.50 -0.54
CA TRP A 52 4.45 7.18 -1.15
C TRP A 52 3.96 6.13 -0.14
N ALA A 53 4.51 6.12 1.07
CA ALA A 53 4.09 5.19 2.12
C ALA A 53 2.63 5.43 2.54
N ILE A 54 2.22 6.69 2.71
CA ILE A 54 0.84 7.08 3.00
C ILE A 54 -0.10 6.63 1.87
N ALA A 55 0.26 6.90 0.61
CA ALA A 55 -0.52 6.49 -0.55
C ALA A 55 -0.69 4.96 -0.63
N THR A 56 0.38 4.21 -0.33
CA THR A 56 0.36 2.75 -0.31
C THR A 56 -0.57 2.21 0.78
N LEU A 57 -0.54 2.79 1.98
CA LEU A 57 -1.46 2.42 3.08
C LEU A 57 -2.92 2.69 2.72
N ILE A 58 -3.20 3.83 2.08
CA ILE A 58 -4.55 4.14 1.59
C ILE A 58 -4.99 3.12 0.54
N TRP A 59 -4.11 2.76 -0.40
CA TRP A 59 -4.39 1.71 -1.38
C TRP A 59 -4.70 0.35 -0.71
N TYR A 60 -3.96 -0.03 0.32
CA TYR A 60 -4.26 -1.25 1.09
C TYR A 60 -5.62 -1.18 1.77
N ALA A 61 -5.98 -0.05 2.36
CA ALA A 61 -7.30 0.14 2.95
C ALA A 61 -8.41 0.01 1.91
N ILE A 62 -8.24 0.61 0.73
CA ILE A 62 -9.18 0.48 -0.40
C ILE A 62 -9.31 -0.98 -0.83
N MET A 63 -8.19 -1.69 -0.99
CA MET A 63 -8.20 -3.11 -1.40
C MET A 63 -8.92 -3.99 -0.38
N ILE A 64 -8.72 -3.75 0.93
CA ILE A 64 -9.44 -4.50 1.97
C ILE A 64 -10.95 -4.32 1.82
N VAL A 65 -11.43 -3.08 1.63
CA VAL A 65 -12.86 -2.80 1.44
C VAL A 65 -13.38 -3.49 0.18
N LEU A 66 -12.64 -3.41 -0.94
CA LEU A 66 -13.02 -4.07 -2.19
C LEU A 66 -13.07 -5.59 -2.05
N LEU A 67 -12.11 -6.20 -1.34
CA LEU A 67 -12.11 -7.64 -1.10
C LEU A 67 -13.30 -8.08 -0.25
N ILE A 68 -13.66 -7.32 0.79
CA ILE A 68 -14.84 -7.62 1.62
C ILE A 68 -16.11 -7.60 0.76
N VAL A 69 -16.29 -6.57 -0.07
CA VAL A 69 -17.46 -6.47 -0.96
C VAL A 69 -17.45 -7.61 -1.99
N PHE A 70 -16.32 -7.85 -2.63
CA PHE A 70 -16.19 -8.89 -3.66
C PHE A 70 -16.48 -10.29 -3.10
N PHE A 71 -15.80 -10.67 -2.01
CA PHE A 71 -16.03 -11.97 -1.37
C PHE A 71 -17.40 -12.07 -0.71
N GLY A 72 -17.96 -10.99 -0.17
CA GLY A 72 -19.31 -10.99 0.39
C GLY A 72 -20.38 -11.31 -0.66
N VAL A 73 -20.28 -10.68 -1.84
CA VAL A 73 -21.17 -10.98 -2.98
C VAL A 73 -20.95 -12.40 -3.48
N PHE A 74 -19.70 -12.81 -3.65
CA PHE A 74 -19.37 -14.15 -4.15
C PHE A 74 -19.81 -15.26 -3.18
N PHE A 75 -19.63 -15.05 -1.88
CA PHE A 75 -20.08 -15.95 -0.83
C PHE A 75 -21.60 -16.08 -0.80
N SER A 76 -22.33 -14.97 -0.96
CA SER A 76 -23.79 -14.97 -1.07
C SER A 76 -24.27 -15.86 -2.22
N ILE A 77 -23.74 -15.64 -3.43
CA ILE A 77 -24.09 -16.43 -4.63
C ILE A 77 -23.77 -17.93 -4.42
N ILE A 78 -22.60 -18.24 -3.88
CA ILE A 78 -22.21 -19.62 -3.61
C ILE A 78 -23.15 -20.26 -2.58
N SER A 79 -23.46 -19.55 -1.49
CA SER A 79 -24.36 -20.06 -0.45
C SER A 79 -25.78 -20.33 -0.95
N SER A 80 -26.31 -19.50 -1.86
CA SER A 80 -27.63 -19.74 -2.45
C SER A 80 -27.64 -20.99 -3.31
N MET A 81 -26.58 -21.23 -4.08
CA MET A 81 -26.43 -22.47 -4.86
C MET A 81 -26.38 -23.70 -3.95
N PHE A 82 -25.58 -23.66 -2.87
CA PHE A 82 -25.52 -24.76 -1.88
C PHE A 82 -26.84 -24.99 -1.13
N GLY A 83 -27.61 -23.93 -0.86
CA GLY A 83 -28.93 -24.04 -0.24
C GLY A 83 -29.94 -24.77 -1.13
N GLU A 84 -29.93 -24.48 -2.43
CA GLU A 84 -30.74 -25.23 -3.40
C GLU A 84 -30.38 -26.73 -3.39
N PHE A 85 -29.10 -27.09 -3.47
CA PHE A 85 -28.69 -28.50 -3.45
C PHE A 85 -29.17 -29.28 -2.21
N ASN A 86 -29.17 -28.66 -1.02
CA ASN A 86 -29.64 -29.30 0.21
C ASN A 86 -31.16 -29.41 0.33
N THR A 87 -31.93 -28.65 -0.46
CA THR A 87 -33.40 -28.65 -0.40
C THR A 87 -34.01 -29.79 -1.24
N TYR A 88 -33.24 -30.34 -2.19
CA TYR A 88 -33.69 -31.41 -3.09
C TYR A 88 -33.13 -32.81 -2.75
N SER A 89 -32.33 -32.94 -1.68
CA SER A 89 -31.83 -34.23 -1.14
C SER A 89 -32.66 -34.70 0.05
#